data_AF-A0A432NYA2-F1
#
_entry.id   AF-A0A432NYA2-F1
#
_cell.length_a   1.000
_cell.length_b   1.000
_cell.length_c   1.000
_cell.angle_alpha   90.00
_cell.angle_beta   90.00
_cell.angle_gamma   90.00
#
_symmetry.space_group_name_H-M   'P 1'
#
loop_
_entity.id
_entity.type
_entity.pdbx_description
1 polymer ?
#
loop_
_entity_poly.entity_id
_entity_poly.type
_entity_poly.pdbx_seq_one_letter_code
_entity_poly.pdbx_strand_id
1 'polypeptide(L)'
;MSRLDSFIRRLTAQRDILNSIVDLVGEIEGPVLEFGLGNGRTYDHLRENFPGRRIVAFDWEVRSYSASTPEAEDMVTGNIRESGQAFVGIGAALAHADIGTGHDEIDAVTLTWLPQLMAGVLAQNGIAVSGLPLEHPELVALPLPEGIKEGRYFLYRRT
;
A
#
# COMPACT_ATOMS: atom_id res chain seq x y z
N MET A 1 23.08 5.12 -11.11
CA MET A 1 21.68 5.57 -11.30
C MET A 1 21.44 6.74 -10.36
N SER A 2 20.87 7.85 -10.83
CA SER A 2 20.62 9.00 -9.96
C SER A 2 19.47 8.72 -8.98
N ARG A 3 19.34 9.53 -7.92
CA ARG A 3 18.17 9.49 -7.02
C ARG A 3 16.87 9.78 -7.77
N LEU A 4 16.92 10.63 -8.80
CA LEU A 4 15.77 10.94 -9.65
C LEU A 4 15.34 9.72 -10.47
N ASP A 5 16.27 9.04 -11.14
CA ASP A 5 15.95 7.82 -11.90
C ASP A 5 15.38 6.71 -11.00
N SER A 6 15.93 6.58 -9.78
CA SER A 6 15.43 5.65 -8.78
C SER A 6 14.00 5.99 -8.36
N PHE A 7 13.70 7.27 -8.18
CA PHE A 7 12.37 7.76 -7.81
C PHE A 7 11.35 7.54 -8.93
N ILE A 8 11.70 7.88 -10.18
CA ILE A 8 10.86 7.63 -11.37
C ILE A 8 10.51 6.14 -11.45
N ARG A 9 11.51 5.25 -11.35
CA ARG A 9 11.29 3.80 -11.41
C ARG A 9 10.35 3.29 -10.32
N ARG A 10 10.44 3.84 -9.11
CA ARG A 10 9.56 3.47 -7.99
C ARG A 10 8.11 3.88 -8.27
N LEU A 11 7.89 5.10 -8.75
CA LEU A 11 6.54 5.57 -9.12
C LEU A 11 5.95 4.77 -10.29
N THR A 12 6.76 4.48 -11.31
CA THR A 12 6.33 3.64 -12.43
C THR A 12 5.95 2.23 -11.95
N ALA A 13 6.75 1.62 -11.07
CA ALA A 13 6.46 0.30 -10.51
C ALA A 13 5.14 0.28 -9.72
N GLN A 14 4.89 1.29 -8.88
CA GLN A 14 3.61 1.43 -8.17
C GLN A 14 2.43 1.43 -9.14
N ARG A 15 2.44 2.33 -10.12
CA ARG A 15 1.38 2.45 -11.12
C ARG A 15 1.16 1.13 -11.86
N ASP A 16 2.23 0.53 -12.36
CA ASP A 16 2.14 -0.66 -13.21
C ASP A 16 1.63 -1.88 -12.41
N ILE A 17 2.03 -2.02 -11.14
CA ILE A 17 1.50 -3.04 -10.23
C ILE A 17 0.03 -2.79 -9.95
N LEU A 18 -0.34 -1.58 -9.52
CA LEU A 18 -1.73 -1.25 -9.20
C LEU A 18 -2.67 -1.44 -10.40
N ASN A 19 -2.21 -1.14 -11.62
CA ASN A 19 -2.97 -1.39 -12.84
C ASN A 19 -3.12 -2.88 -13.16
N SER A 20 -2.09 -3.68 -12.86
CA SER A 20 -2.10 -5.13 -13.14
C SER A 20 -3.04 -5.93 -12.23
N ILE A 21 -3.43 -5.38 -11.08
CA ILE A 21 -4.22 -6.07 -10.06
C ILE A 21 -5.68 -5.61 -10.00
N VAL A 22 -6.13 -4.73 -10.91
CA VAL A 22 -7.50 -4.17 -10.86
C VAL A 22 -8.55 -5.28 -10.88
N ASP A 23 -8.43 -6.23 -11.81
CA ASP A 23 -9.38 -7.36 -11.92
C ASP A 23 -9.32 -8.28 -10.69
N LEU A 24 -8.11 -8.58 -10.21
CA LEU A 24 -7.90 -9.42 -9.03
C LEU A 24 -8.52 -8.82 -7.77
N VAL A 25 -8.34 -7.51 -7.55
CA VAL A 25 -8.93 -6.79 -6.41
C VAL A 25 -10.45 -6.62 -6.60
N GLY A 26 -10.90 -6.51 -7.86
CA GLY A 26 -12.32 -6.40 -8.22
C GLY A 26 -13.16 -7.59 -7.75
N GLU A 27 -12.59 -8.80 -7.73
CA GLU A 27 -13.24 -10.04 -7.28
C GLU A 27 -13.36 -10.16 -5.74
N ILE A 28 -12.70 -9.29 -4.99
CA ILE A 28 -12.60 -9.36 -3.54
C ILE A 28 -13.41 -8.22 -2.93
N GLU A 29 -14.31 -8.55 -2.00
CA GLU A 29 -15.04 -7.55 -1.23
C GLU A 29 -14.13 -6.85 -0.21
N GLY A 30 -14.51 -5.63 0.17
CA GLY A 30 -13.84 -4.86 1.22
C GLY A 30 -13.12 -3.61 0.72
N PRO A 31 -12.67 -2.76 1.66
CA PRO A 31 -12.05 -1.48 1.34
C PRO A 31 -10.64 -1.63 0.78
N VAL A 32 -10.11 -0.52 0.28
CA VAL A 32 -8.69 -0.33 0.01
C VAL A 32 -8.07 0.44 1.17
N LEU A 33 -6.88 0.03 1.64
CA LEU A 33 -6.10 0.78 2.61
C LEU A 33 -4.82 1.33 1.97
N GLU A 34 -4.56 2.62 2.17
CA GLU A 34 -3.35 3.33 1.71
C GLU A 34 -2.51 3.75 2.92
N PHE A 35 -1.41 3.05 3.19
CA PHE A 35 -0.47 3.41 4.25
C PHE A 35 0.62 4.35 3.69
N GLY A 36 0.58 5.62 4.12
CA GLY A 36 1.45 6.69 3.65
C GLY A 36 0.82 7.49 2.51
N LEU A 37 -0.02 8.47 2.84
CA LEU A 37 -0.66 9.34 1.85
C LEU A 37 0.34 10.23 1.11
N GLY A 38 1.28 10.86 1.84
CA GLY A 38 2.21 11.83 1.32
C GLY A 38 1.52 12.96 0.55
N ASN A 39 1.84 13.11 -0.73
CA ASN A 39 1.20 14.09 -1.60
C ASN A 39 -0.17 13.64 -2.14
N GLY A 40 -0.53 12.36 -2.01
CA GLY A 40 -1.80 11.80 -2.45
C GLY A 40 -1.80 11.22 -3.87
N ARG A 41 -0.66 11.11 -4.56
CA ARG A 41 -0.61 10.64 -5.96
C ARG A 41 -1.12 9.20 -6.12
N THR A 42 -0.69 8.30 -5.24
CA THR A 42 -1.09 6.90 -5.31
C THR A 42 -2.53 6.72 -4.84
N TYR A 43 -2.96 7.46 -3.81
CA TYR A 43 -4.36 7.56 -3.41
C TYR A 43 -5.28 8.01 -4.57
N ASP A 44 -4.90 9.05 -5.31
CA ASP A 44 -5.62 9.55 -6.48
C ASP A 44 -5.74 8.48 -7.56
N HIS A 45 -4.63 7.78 -7.85
CA HIS A 45 -4.60 6.66 -8.79
C HIS A 45 -5.48 5.48 -8.35
N LEU A 46 -5.51 5.17 -7.04
CA LEU A 46 -6.39 4.14 -6.48
C LEU A 46 -7.87 4.52 -6.63
N ARG A 47 -8.24 5.80 -6.49
CA ARG A 47 -9.62 6.27 -6.73
C ARG A 47 -10.04 6.08 -8.19
N GLU A 48 -9.14 6.31 -9.14
CA GLU A 48 -9.42 6.08 -10.56
C GLU A 48 -9.60 4.59 -10.86
N ASN A 49 -8.75 3.73 -10.30
CA ASN A 49 -8.78 2.28 -10.54
C ASN A 49 -9.95 1.57 -9.85
N PHE A 50 -10.42 2.07 -8.70
CA PHE A 50 -11.47 1.42 -7.89
C PHE A 50 -12.64 2.37 -7.62
N PRO A 51 -13.39 2.80 -8.65
CA PRO A 51 -14.47 3.76 -8.50
C PRO A 51 -15.57 3.24 -7.56
N GLY A 52 -15.97 4.05 -6.59
CA GLY A 52 -17.01 3.72 -5.62
C GLY A 52 -16.58 2.78 -4.49
N ARG A 53 -15.34 2.29 -4.48
CA ARG A 53 -14.79 1.52 -3.37
C ARG A 53 -14.27 2.47 -2.29
N ARG A 54 -14.55 2.16 -1.02
CA ARG A 54 -14.02 2.92 0.12
C ARG A 54 -12.49 2.80 0.16
N ILE A 55 -11.79 3.93 0.30
CA ILE A 55 -10.33 3.98 0.40
C ILE A 55 -9.95 4.75 1.65
N VAL A 56 -9.37 4.06 2.63
CA VAL A 56 -8.91 4.68 3.88
C VAL A 56 -7.41 4.93 3.78
N ALA A 57 -6.99 6.19 3.89
CA ALA A 57 -5.60 6.57 3.86
C ALA A 57 -5.07 6.89 5.27
N PHE A 58 -3.80 6.55 5.48
CA PHE A 58 -3.09 6.74 6.73
C PHE A 58 -1.86 7.60 6.49
N ASP A 59 -1.63 8.58 7.35
CA ASP A 59 -0.38 9.32 7.38
C ASP A 59 -0.16 9.90 8.78
N TRP A 60 1.04 10.40 9.06
CA TRP A 60 1.31 11.15 10.27
C TRP A 60 0.42 12.41 10.34
N GLU A 61 0.28 13.09 9.20
CA GLU A 61 -0.49 14.32 9.05
C GLU A 61 -0.92 14.53 7.59
N VAL A 62 -1.95 15.34 7.37
CA VAL A 62 -2.45 15.63 6.03
C VAL A 62 -1.56 16.67 5.34
N ARG A 63 -0.82 16.24 4.32
CA ARG A 63 0.00 17.10 3.44
C ARG A 63 -0.28 16.86 1.95
N SER A 64 -1.37 16.20 1.64
CA SER A 64 -1.83 15.89 0.30
C SER A 64 -2.19 17.15 -0.48
N TYR A 65 -2.18 17.02 -1.82
CA TYR A 65 -2.82 18.02 -2.66
C TYR A 65 -4.33 18.03 -2.37
N SER A 66 -4.95 19.22 -2.39
CA SER A 66 -6.36 19.38 -1.99
C SER A 66 -7.33 18.44 -2.72
N ALA A 67 -7.11 18.19 -4.02
CA ALA A 67 -7.95 17.28 -4.80
C ALA A 67 -7.75 15.79 -4.48
N SER A 68 -6.63 15.44 -3.83
CA SER A 68 -6.24 14.06 -3.49
C SER A 68 -6.19 13.86 -1.97
N THR A 69 -6.97 14.66 -1.23
CA THR A 69 -7.14 14.53 0.21
C THR A 69 -8.41 13.71 0.48
N PRO A 70 -8.34 12.60 1.22
CA PRO A 70 -9.54 11.83 1.57
C PRO A 70 -10.50 12.65 2.43
N GLU A 71 -11.78 12.24 2.42
CA GLU A 71 -12.76 12.74 3.39
C GLU A 71 -12.33 12.39 4.82
N ALA A 72 -12.79 13.17 5.80
CA ALA A 72 -12.34 13.05 7.19
C ALA A 72 -12.57 11.65 7.81
N GLU A 73 -13.62 10.94 7.39
CA GLU A 73 -13.93 9.58 7.85
C GLU A 73 -13.01 8.48 7.26
N ASP A 74 -12.30 8.83 6.19
CA ASP A 74 -11.40 7.96 5.44
C ASP A 74 -9.94 8.43 5.51
N MET A 75 -9.65 9.43 6.34
CA MET A 75 -8.31 9.89 6.66
C MET A 75 -7.96 9.59 8.11
N VAL A 76 -6.96 8.74 8.33
CA VAL A 76 -6.46 8.39 9.66
C VAL A 76 -5.11 9.06 9.88
N THR A 77 -5.03 9.94 10.86
CA THR A 77 -3.78 10.64 11.21
C THR A 77 -3.09 10.01 12.42
N GLY A 78 -1.76 10.07 12.45
CA GLY A 78 -0.92 9.60 13.55
C GLY A 78 0.02 8.47 13.15
N ASN A 79 0.60 7.80 14.15
CA ASN A 79 1.55 6.73 13.90
C ASN A 79 0.85 5.50 13.31
N ILE A 80 1.15 5.17 12.05
CA ILE A 80 0.56 4.04 11.30
C ILE A 80 0.67 2.71 12.07
N ARG A 81 1.78 2.49 12.79
CA ARG A 81 1.97 1.28 13.60
C ARG A 81 0.86 1.11 14.63
N GLU A 82 0.39 2.20 15.22
CA GLU A 82 -0.62 2.24 16.27
C GLU A 82 -2.02 2.37 15.66
N SER A 83 -2.21 3.35 14.77
CA SER A 83 -3.53 3.66 14.20
C SER A 83 -4.04 2.55 13.27
N GLY A 84 -3.15 1.87 12.55
CA GLY A 84 -3.50 0.72 11.71
C GLY A 84 -4.06 -0.47 12.48
N GLN A 85 -3.75 -0.62 13.78
CA GLN A 85 -4.25 -1.74 14.59
C GLN A 85 -5.78 -1.74 14.70
N ALA A 86 -6.41 -0.57 14.67
CA ALA A 86 -7.87 -0.44 14.72
C ALA A 86 -8.57 -1.02 13.46
N PHE A 87 -7.82 -1.31 12.40
CA PHE A 87 -8.31 -1.82 11.13
C PHE A 87 -7.98 -3.31 10.92
N VAL A 88 -7.30 -3.96 11.87
CA VAL A 88 -7.07 -5.42 11.81
C VAL A 88 -8.42 -6.13 11.83
N GLY A 89 -8.63 -7.05 10.89
CA GLY A 89 -9.89 -7.75 10.70
C GLY A 89 -10.93 -6.99 9.85
N ILE A 90 -10.61 -5.81 9.30
CA ILE A 90 -11.54 -5.08 8.41
C ILE A 90 -11.85 -5.84 7.12
N GLY A 91 -10.98 -6.77 6.71
CA GLY A 91 -11.15 -7.54 5.48
C GLY A 91 -10.94 -6.68 4.24
N ALA A 92 -9.82 -5.96 4.16
CA ALA A 92 -9.48 -5.13 3.01
C ALA A 92 -9.19 -5.99 1.76
N ALA A 93 -9.73 -5.59 0.62
CA ALA A 93 -9.42 -6.23 -0.66
C ALA A 93 -7.99 -5.91 -1.13
N LEU A 94 -7.51 -4.72 -0.80
CA LEU A 94 -6.17 -4.22 -1.12
C LEU A 94 -5.61 -3.43 0.07
N ALA A 95 -4.36 -3.70 0.40
CA ALA A 95 -3.55 -2.86 1.27
C ALA A 95 -2.28 -2.46 0.53
N HIS A 96 -2.05 -1.16 0.38
CA HIS A 96 -0.88 -0.59 -0.26
C HIS A 96 -0.04 0.18 0.77
N ALA A 97 1.29 0.03 0.74
CA ALA A 97 2.20 0.69 1.66
C ALA A 97 3.49 1.16 0.97
N ASP A 98 3.63 2.47 0.79
CA ASP A 98 4.82 3.11 0.21
C ASP A 98 5.56 3.99 1.24
N ILE A 99 5.78 3.43 2.44
CA ILE A 99 6.41 4.10 3.58
C ILE A 99 7.91 3.83 3.73
N GLY A 100 8.52 3.18 2.73
CA GLY A 100 9.96 2.94 2.71
C GLY A 100 10.73 4.25 2.57
N THR A 101 11.70 4.46 3.47
CA THR A 101 12.48 5.69 3.54
C THR A 101 13.76 5.63 2.70
N GLY A 102 14.22 4.41 2.38
CA GLY A 102 15.51 4.18 1.74
C GLY A 102 16.70 4.30 2.71
N HIS A 103 16.42 4.30 4.01
CA HIS A 103 17.40 4.24 5.09
C HIS A 103 17.23 2.92 5.84
N ASP A 104 18.19 2.02 5.68
CA ASP A 104 18.10 0.64 6.15
C ASP A 104 17.72 0.53 7.64
N GLU A 105 18.26 1.40 8.50
CA GLU A 105 17.96 1.39 9.94
C GLU A 105 16.51 1.77 10.26
N ILE A 106 15.95 2.75 9.52
CA ILE A 106 14.55 3.18 9.71
C ILE A 106 13.61 2.13 9.13
N ASP A 107 13.94 1.63 7.94
CA ASP A 107 13.15 0.61 7.26
C ASP A 107 13.14 -0.71 8.04
N ALA A 108 14.25 -1.06 8.71
CA ALA A 108 14.30 -2.22 9.62
C ALA A 108 13.30 -2.11 10.78
N VAL A 109 13.11 -0.92 11.35
CA VAL A 109 12.09 -0.71 12.40
C VAL A 109 10.69 -0.89 11.82
N THR A 110 10.43 -0.36 10.63
CA THR A 110 9.14 -0.54 9.93
C THR A 110 8.83 -2.02 9.67
N LEU A 111 9.84 -2.79 9.27
CA LEU A 111 9.73 -4.22 9.02
C LEU A 111 9.40 -5.05 10.27
N THR A 112 9.62 -4.53 11.48
CA THR A 112 9.23 -5.24 12.71
C THR A 112 7.72 -5.33 12.93
N TRP A 113 6.91 -4.54 12.23
CA TRP A 113 5.45 -4.48 12.44
C TRP A 113 4.63 -4.44 11.15
N LEU A 114 5.16 -3.90 10.05
CA LEU A 114 4.41 -3.74 8.81
C LEU A 114 3.90 -5.07 8.23
N PRO A 115 4.68 -6.17 8.15
CA PRO A 115 4.18 -7.44 7.58
C PRO A 115 2.96 -7.99 8.35
N GLN A 116 3.00 -7.94 9.68
CA GLN A 116 1.90 -8.38 10.54
C GLN A 116 0.65 -7.51 10.36
N LEU A 117 0.83 -6.18 10.27
CA LEU A 117 -0.28 -5.26 10.02
C LEU A 117 -0.92 -5.53 8.66
N MET A 118 -0.11 -5.62 7.60
CA MET A 118 -0.59 -5.86 6.23
C MET A 118 -1.37 -7.18 6.13
N ALA A 119 -0.86 -8.26 6.72
CA ALA A 119 -1.61 -9.51 6.78
C ALA A 119 -2.91 -9.37 7.60
N GLY A 120 -2.85 -8.70 8.75
CA GLY A 120 -4.00 -8.56 9.66
C GLY A 120 -5.18 -7.76 9.10
N VAL A 121 -4.93 -6.79 8.23
CA VAL A 121 -6.00 -5.95 7.64
C VAL A 121 -6.65 -6.55 6.40
N LEU A 122 -5.93 -7.39 5.65
CA LEU A 122 -6.41 -7.95 4.38
C LEU A 122 -7.53 -8.97 4.57
N ALA A 123 -8.43 -9.11 3.61
CA ALA A 123 -9.33 -10.25 3.51
C ALA A 123 -8.57 -11.51 3.07
N GLN A 124 -9.21 -12.67 3.18
CA GLN A 124 -8.75 -13.88 2.49
C GLN A 124 -8.63 -13.58 0.98
N ASN A 125 -7.53 -14.01 0.35
CA ASN A 125 -7.15 -13.67 -1.03
C ASN A 125 -6.86 -12.18 -1.30
N GLY A 126 -6.94 -11.31 -0.29
CA GLY A 126 -6.62 -9.89 -0.38
C GLY A 126 -5.20 -9.65 -0.88
N ILE A 127 -5.00 -8.52 -1.57
CA ILE A 127 -3.75 -8.19 -2.23
C ILE A 127 -2.95 -7.21 -1.39
N ALA A 128 -1.69 -7.54 -1.09
CA ALA A 128 -0.75 -6.65 -0.42
C ALA A 128 0.25 -6.10 -1.45
N VAL A 129 0.42 -4.78 -1.47
CA VAL A 129 1.39 -4.10 -2.33
C VAL A 129 2.29 -3.24 -1.45
N SER A 130 3.61 -3.37 -1.56
CA SER A 130 4.52 -2.60 -0.70
C SER A 130 5.85 -2.24 -1.32
N GLY A 131 6.40 -1.09 -0.90
CA GLY A 131 7.79 -0.70 -1.17
C GLY A 131 8.83 -1.40 -0.29
N LEU A 132 8.39 -2.12 0.75
CA LEU A 132 9.23 -2.91 1.64
C LEU A 132 8.83 -4.40 1.56
N PRO A 133 9.76 -5.34 1.76
CA PRO A 133 9.44 -6.77 1.74
C PRO A 133 8.54 -7.14 2.92
N LEU A 134 7.46 -7.89 2.67
CA LEU A 134 6.51 -8.31 3.70
C LEU A 134 6.69 -9.80 4.03
N GLU A 135 7.67 -10.12 4.86
CA GLU A 135 7.87 -11.50 5.33
C GLU A 135 6.79 -11.88 6.34
N HIS A 136 5.81 -12.68 5.92
CA HIS A 136 4.73 -13.17 6.77
C HIS A 136 4.20 -14.53 6.27
N PRO A 137 3.88 -15.51 7.15
CA PRO A 137 3.43 -16.84 6.74
C PRO A 137 2.15 -16.86 5.89
N GLU A 138 1.24 -15.90 6.11
CA GLU A 138 -0.01 -15.78 5.36
C GLU A 138 0.13 -14.97 4.06
N LEU A 139 1.31 -14.42 3.74
CA LEU A 139 1.51 -13.61 2.53
C LEU A 139 2.34 -14.39 1.51
N VAL A 140 1.70 -14.81 0.44
CA VAL A 140 2.34 -15.51 -0.68
C VAL A 140 2.70 -14.51 -1.76
N ALA A 141 3.98 -14.46 -2.14
CA ALA A 141 4.46 -13.57 -3.19
C ALA A 141 3.81 -13.91 -4.55
N LEU A 142 3.41 -12.87 -5.28
CA LEU A 142 2.91 -12.97 -6.66
C LEU A 142 3.97 -12.46 -7.64
N PRO A 143 3.95 -12.93 -8.91
CA PRO A 143 4.84 -12.41 -9.92
C PRO A 143 4.55 -10.91 -10.18
N LEU A 144 5.61 -10.13 -10.34
CA LEU A 144 5.50 -8.73 -10.74
C LEU A 144 5.23 -8.62 -12.25
N PRO A 145 4.54 -7.56 -12.70
CA PRO A 145 4.45 -7.20 -14.11
C PRO A 145 5.82 -7.10 -14.79
N GLU A 146 5.84 -7.34 -16.10
CA GLU A 146 7.05 -7.23 -16.91
C GLU A 146 7.69 -5.83 -16.78
N GLY A 147 9.02 -5.79 -16.70
CA GLY A 147 9.80 -4.54 -16.64
C GLY A 147 10.01 -3.99 -15.23
N ILE A 148 9.37 -4.55 -14.21
CA ILE A 148 9.61 -4.17 -12.82
C ILE A 148 10.79 -4.97 -12.27
N LYS A 149 11.81 -4.25 -11.78
CA LYS A 149 12.98 -4.88 -11.18
C LYS A 149 12.63 -5.45 -9.80
N GLU A 150 13.00 -6.71 -9.57
CA GLU A 150 12.90 -7.36 -8.28
C GLU A 150 13.57 -6.55 -7.15
N GLY A 151 13.01 -6.66 -5.94
CA GLY A 151 13.52 -6.04 -4.73
C GLY A 151 13.22 -4.53 -4.60
N ARG A 152 12.42 -3.95 -5.50
CA ARG A 152 12.03 -2.52 -5.43
C ARG A 152 10.61 -2.30 -4.96
N TYR A 153 9.73 -3.21 -5.33
CA TYR A 153 8.33 -3.21 -4.97
C TYR A 153 7.89 -4.66 -4.93
N PHE A 154 6.92 -4.94 -4.06
CA PHE A 154 6.54 -6.30 -3.71
C PHE A 154 5.03 -6.43 -3.79
N LEU A 155 4.60 -7.59 -4.27
CA LEU A 155 3.20 -7.93 -4.48
C LEU A 155 2.94 -9.29 -3.84
N TYR A 156 1.89 -9.37 -3.03
CA TYR A 156 1.52 -10.57 -2.29
C TYR A 156 0.01 -10.81 -2.33
N ARG A 157 -0.39 -12.06 -2.08
CA ARG A 157 -1.75 -12.47 -1.80
C ARG A 157 -1.82 -13.05 -0.39
N ARG A 158 -2.84 -12.67 0.38
CA ARG A 158 -3.14 -13.30 1.66
C ARG A 158 -3.78 -14.68 1.46
N THR A 159 -3.25 -15.71 2.12
CA THR A 159 -3.74 -17.11 2.10
C THR A 159 -4.21 -17.60 3.44
#